data_AF-A0A7C2PET0-F1
#
_entry.id   AF-A0A7C2PET0-F1
#
_cell.length_a   1.000
_cell.length_b   1.000
_cell.length_c   1.000
_cell.angle_alpha   90.00
_cell.angle_beta   90.00
_cell.angle_gamma   90.00
#
_symmetry.space_group_name_H-M   'P 1'
#
loop_
_entity.id
_entity.type
_entity.pdbx_description
1 polymer ?
#
loop_
_entity_poly.entity_id
_entity_poly.type
_entity_poly.pdbx_seq_one_letter_code
_entity_poly.pdbx_strand_id
1 'polypeptide(L)' 'MAECELSDKKCIPCAGGVPPLKGEELRTIHEQLGADWNLVEDHHIDKEYVFDDFLGALKFTNK' A
#
# COMPACT_ATOMS: atom_id res chain seq x y z
N MET A 1 -18.38 32.77 -7.07
CA MET A 1 -17.64 31.66 -6.41
C MET A 1 -17.02 30.87 -7.54
N ALA A 2 -15.70 30.74 -7.60
CA ALA A 2 -15.05 30.05 -8.70
C ALA A 2 -15.32 28.54 -8.56
N GLU A 3 -16.07 27.99 -9.52
CA GLU A 3 -16.22 26.55 -9.71
C GLU A 3 -14.84 25.96 -10.00
N CYS A 4 -14.39 25.05 -9.13
CA CYS A 4 -13.14 24.34 -9.30
C CYS A 4 -13.44 23.02 -10.02
N GLU A 5 -13.24 23.00 -11.33
CA GLU A 5 -13.43 21.85 -12.25
C GLU A 5 -12.75 20.54 -11.78
N LEU A 6 -11.76 20.62 -10.89
CA LEU A 6 -11.12 19.44 -10.31
C LEU A 6 -12.00 18.74 -9.27
N SER A 7 -12.86 19.47 -8.56
CA SER A 7 -13.75 18.96 -7.52
C SER A 7 -14.81 17.99 -8.08
N ASP A 8 -15.19 18.20 -9.34
CA ASP A 8 -16.23 17.42 -10.02
C ASP A 8 -15.69 16.14 -10.68
N LYS A 9 -14.35 15.98 -10.71
CA LYS A 9 -13.73 14.79 -11.28
C LYS A 9 -13.90 13.60 -10.34
N LYS A 10 -14.69 12.61 -10.76
CA LYS A 10 -14.78 11.32 -10.09
C LYS A 10 -13.51 10.50 -10.34
N CYS A 11 -12.76 10.23 -9.28
CA CYS A 11 -11.62 9.31 -9.29
C CYS A 11 -12.13 7.86 -9.43
N ILE A 12 -12.13 7.33 -10.66
CA ILE A 12 -12.62 5.98 -10.99
C ILE A 12 -11.73 4.82 -10.49
N PRO A 13 -10.38 4.94 -10.36
CA PRO A 13 -9.54 3.84 -9.88
C PRO A 13 -9.96 3.29 -8.51
N CYS A 14 -10.52 4.16 -7.66
CA CYS A 14 -10.94 3.83 -6.30
C CYS A 14 -12.40 3.36 -6.20
N ALA A 15 -13.08 3.05 -7.32
CA ALA A 15 -14.45 2.55 -7.33
C ALA A 15 -14.60 1.09 -6.82
N GLY A 16 -13.59 0.56 -6.11
CA GLY A 16 -13.73 0.06 -4.73
C GLY A 16 -14.84 -0.93 -4.38
N GLY A 17 -15.35 -1.72 -5.32
CA GLY A 17 -16.36 -2.75 -5.07
C GLY A 17 -15.80 -4.12 -4.72
N VAL A 18 -14.47 -4.27 -4.69
CA VAL A 18 -13.83 -5.55 -4.38
C VAL A 18 -13.73 -5.70 -2.86
N PRO A 19 -14.30 -6.77 -2.28
CA PRO A 19 -14.16 -7.01 -0.85
C PRO A 19 -12.68 -7.19 -0.49
N PRO A 20 -12.26 -6.73 0.69
CA PRO A 20 -10.89 -6.94 1.16
C PRO A 20 -10.56 -8.44 1.22
N LEU A 21 -9.32 -8.78 0.86
CA LEU A 21 -8.78 -10.13 0.96
C LEU A 21 -8.72 -10.55 2.44
N LYS A 22 -9.19 -11.75 2.78
CA LYS A 22 -9.27 -12.23 4.17
C LYS A 22 -9.01 -13.73 4.29
N GLY A 23 -8.71 -14.18 5.51
CA GLY A 23 -8.66 -15.59 5.86
C GLY A 23 -7.49 -16.33 5.21
N GLU A 24 -7.76 -17.54 4.70
CA GLU A 24 -6.74 -18.44 4.17
C GLU A 24 -6.03 -17.89 2.94
N GLU A 25 -6.78 -17.22 2.04
CA GLU A 25 -6.22 -16.64 0.82
C GLU A 25 -5.24 -15.51 1.14
N LEU A 26 -5.59 -14.64 2.11
CA LEU A 26 -4.70 -13.61 2.63
C LEU A 26 -3.40 -14.19 3.16
N ARG A 27 -3.51 -15.24 4.00
CA ARG A 27 -2.34 -15.91 4.58
C ARG A 27 -1.47 -16.59 3.52
N THR A 28 -2.09 -17.24 2.54
CA THR A 28 -1.37 -17.96 1.46
C THR A 28 -0.55 -17.00 0.61
N ILE A 29 -1.09 -15.81 0.34
CA ILE A 29 -0.37 -14.76 -0.39
C ILE A 29 0.68 -14.12 0.52
N HIS A 30 0.37 -13.87 1.79
CA HIS A 30 1.32 -13.33 2.76
C HIS A 30 2.54 -14.24 2.94
N GLU A 31 2.36 -15.56 2.97
CA GLU A 31 3.47 -16.54 3.07
C GLU A 31 4.42 -16.51 1.85
N GLN A 32 3.99 -15.95 0.71
CA GLN A 32 4.84 -15.75 -0.47
C GLN A 32 5.66 -14.46 -0.37
N LEU A 33 5.22 -13.50 0.44
CA LEU A 33 5.94 -12.27 0.73
C LEU A 33 6.97 -12.63 1.81
N GLY A 34 8.25 -12.72 1.43
CA GLY A 34 9.31 -13.23 2.31
C GLY A 34 9.30 -12.66 3.74
N ALA A 35 9.97 -13.37 4.66
CA ALA A 35 9.78 -13.30 6.12
C ALA A 35 9.80 -11.92 6.81
N ASP A 36 10.27 -10.87 6.15
CA ASP A 36 10.34 -9.51 6.71
C ASP A 36 9.04 -8.70 6.55
N TRP A 37 8.04 -9.22 5.83
CA TRP A 37 6.74 -8.58 5.68
C TRP A 37 5.82 -8.98 6.83
N ASN A 38 5.32 -8.01 7.59
CA ASN A 38 4.34 -8.25 8.64
C ASN A 38 2.94 -8.02 8.12
N LEU A 39 2.00 -8.89 8.49
CA LEU A 39 0.57 -8.68 8.25
C LEU A 39 -0.07 -8.08 9.50
N VAL A 40 -0.54 -6.84 9.39
CA VAL A 40 -1.09 -6.07 10.50
C VAL A 40 -2.63 -6.08 10.44
N GLU A 41 -3.23 -6.72 11.44
CA GLU A 41 -4.68 -6.77 11.67
C GLU A 41 -5.52 -7.20 10.44
N ASP A 42 -4.96 -8.06 9.59
CA ASP A 42 -5.56 -8.47 8.31
C ASP A 42 -6.01 -7.30 7.41
N HIS A 43 -5.37 -6.12 7.58
CA HIS A 43 -5.76 -4.88 6.91
C HIS A 43 -4.67 -4.35 5.98
N HIS A 44 -3.42 -4.35 6.43
CA HIS A 44 -2.27 -3.90 5.63
C HIS A 44 -1.03 -4.73 5.96
N ILE A 45 -0.01 -4.60 5.12
CA ILE A 45 1.31 -5.16 5.39
C ILE A 45 2.32 -4.05 5.60
N ASP A 46 3.33 -4.31 6.44
CA ASP A 46 4.48 -3.44 6.61
C ASP A 46 5.79 -4.21 6.48
N LYS A 47 6.85 -3.48 6.16
CA LYS A 47 8.22 -3.96 6.21
C LYS A 47 9.13 -2.78 6.49
N GLU A 48 10.05 -2.96 7.43
CA GLU A 48 11.06 -1.96 7.75
C GLU A 48 12.30 -2.12 6.86
N TYR A 49 12.80 -0.99 6.35
CA TYR A 49 14.06 -0.92 5.60
C TYR A 49 14.97 0.10 6.27
N VAL A 50 16.10 -0.37 6.80
CA VAL A 50 17.08 0.46 7.50
C VAL A 50 18.20 0.84 6.54
N PHE A 51 18.59 2.12 6.57
CA PHE A 51 19.67 2.69 5.77
C PHE A 51 20.60 3.49 6.67
N ASP A 52 21.89 3.53 6.30
CA ASP A 52 22.91 4.26 7.07
C ASP A 52 22.71 5.79 7.03
N ASP A 53 22.08 6.30 5.96
CA ASP A 53 21.82 7.72 5.78
C ASP A 53 20.52 8.01 4.99
N PHE A 54 20.11 9.28 5.03
CA PHE A 54 18.93 9.76 4.33
C PHE A 54 19.03 9.62 2.81
N LEU A 55 20.23 9.79 2.23
CA LEU A 55 20.41 9.73 0.78
C LEU A 55 20.21 8.30 0.26
N GLY A 56 20.64 7.30 1.02
CA GLY A 56 20.41 5.87 0.75
C GLY A 56 18.92 5.53 0.76
N ALA A 57 18.21 5.96 1.81
CA ALA A 57 16.76 5.78 1.88
C ALA A 57 16.03 6.46 0.70
N LEU A 58 16.38 7.71 0.38
CA LEU A 58 15.74 8.45 -0.71
C LEU A 58 16.01 7.83 -2.08
N LYS A 59 17.22 7.31 -2.31
CA LYS A 59 17.57 6.58 -3.54
C LYS A 59 16.78 5.29 -3.69
N PHE A 60 16.47 4.60 -2.60
CA PHE A 60 15.62 3.41 -2.62
C PHE A 60 14.17 3.79 -2.97
N THR A 61 13.61 4.82 -2.34
CA THR A 61 12.23 5.26 -2.55
C THR A 61 11.96 5.77 -3.98
N ASN A 62 12.96 6.38 -4.62
CA ASN A 62 12.81 6.97 -5.96
C ASN A 62 13.06 5.99 -7.12
N LYS A 63 13.20 4.69 -6.85
CA LYS A 63 13.31 3.64 -7.86
C LYS A 63 11.98 2.91 -8.01
#